data_AF-A0A0C9YAX3-F1
#
_entry.id   AF-A0A0C9YAX3-F1
#
_cell.length_a   1.000
_cell.length_b   1.000
_cell.length_c   1.000
_cell.angle_alpha   90.00
_cell.angle_beta   90.00
_cell.angle_gamma   90.00
#
_symmetry.space_group_name_H-M   'P 1'
#
loop_
_entity.id
_entity.type
_entity.pdbx_description
1 polymer ?
#
loop_
_entity_poly.entity_id
_entity_poly.type
_entity_poly.pdbx_seq_one_letter_code
_entity_poly.pdbx_strand_id
1 'polypeptide(L)'
;CGSLIGVIPDPPPKISSVDSPQLELMAQSVVYETDQRIADLEEMKRLSLETHQLILRRLEEYHSYAFYHKSLLTPIRRFPSELLSEIFVICVTDSAPDRFFSASRLSPLRKVCRRWRDIVDTTPRLWNHPPHISATSFLGADPSCLQIYFTLARDLPLSIDVYIYRTCVTVTPMLKTLITHSEQIGELKVHCEWRGLRLLSGMSSRLRNLRTLELTTTNSIEDTDTAIFSIASQLRDVCFMPSSSGYPLSRLGLPWTRLKTVTIQWPDLDYAWMVLSKAPQMEMCTFIQVLNVGNPRGNIRHTGLKGLSFKKAPRNQHTVFPAALFDNFDLPNLNSLLVELDDLTIHPIIALIARSGCRLTKLALNTPFIKGSLMTLLVETPSLTHLEVHYLWPTDIKGLTIDKNSKSEPIAPHLLVIHVRNLDRMNGPWCLLLNTLIRSRVDSLQSIQDIHIDFNNRVHASLVYDQLRCIPSSGFEHDWTVDLEQSLRELTTSSLPPKDENISFLNTILNEMDPYQIISQPYLATSTIYDNLVDICSLTGDHLELLQGWREVQARIRLLLKSWTALREEDRKFPESVWKKQYYSELDSASVFYVAPP
;
A
#
# COMPACT_ATOMS: atom_id res chain seq x y z
N CYS A 1 51.09 15.34 40.82
CA CYS A 1 51.76 14.37 39.92
C CYS A 1 52.84 15.02 39.06
N GLY A 2 53.81 15.74 39.66
CA GLY A 2 54.84 16.48 38.92
C GLY A 2 56.29 16.15 39.27
N SER A 3 56.55 15.21 40.18
CA SER A 3 57.92 14.94 40.66
C SER A 3 58.27 13.45 40.86
N LEU A 4 57.49 12.53 40.29
CA LEU A 4 57.73 11.08 40.44
C LEU A 4 57.71 10.33 39.09
N ILE A 5 58.03 11.02 37.99
CA ILE A 5 58.59 10.34 36.81
C ILE A 5 60.10 10.22 37.08
N GLY A 6 60.43 9.49 38.14
CA GLY A 6 61.79 9.12 38.49
C GLY A 6 62.12 7.87 37.71
N VAL A 7 62.97 8.04 36.68
CA VAL A 7 63.93 7.08 36.13
C VAL A 7 63.61 5.61 36.45
N ILE A 8 63.14 4.87 35.43
CA ILE A 8 63.19 3.39 35.43
C ILE A 8 64.58 3.01 35.95
N PRO A 9 64.71 2.18 37.01
CA PRO A 9 66.03 1.76 37.47
C PRO A 9 66.76 1.15 36.28
N ASP A 10 67.95 1.69 35.94
CA ASP A 10 68.78 1.12 34.89
C ASP A 10 68.94 -0.39 35.15
N PRO A 11 68.90 -1.23 34.10
CA PRO A 11 69.09 -2.67 34.26
C PRO A 11 70.37 -2.90 35.09
N PRO A 12 70.36 -3.88 36.01
CA PRO A 12 71.42 -4.03 36.99
C PRO A 12 72.78 -4.06 36.28
N PRO A 13 73.78 -3.27 36.73
CA PRO A 13 75.08 -3.26 36.11
C PRO A 13 75.63 -4.70 36.09
N LYS A 14 76.16 -5.15 34.94
CA LYS A 14 76.86 -6.43 34.85
C LYS A 14 77.97 -6.42 35.90
N ILE A 15 77.79 -7.20 36.97
CA ILE A 15 78.75 -7.26 38.07
C ILE A 15 80.01 -7.94 37.54
N SER A 16 81.00 -7.14 37.13
CA SER A 16 82.38 -7.58 36.96
C SER A 16 83.01 -7.67 38.34
N SER A 17 83.59 -8.84 38.63
CA SER A 17 84.15 -9.27 39.91
C SER A 17 84.91 -8.19 40.70
N VAL A 18 84.30 -7.67 41.77
CA VAL A 18 84.97 -7.02 42.92
C VAL A 18 84.11 -7.24 44.20
N ASP A 19 84.80 -7.49 45.32
CA ASP A 19 84.43 -7.90 46.70
C ASP A 19 82.98 -7.87 47.25
N SER A 20 82.60 -9.00 47.86
CA SER A 20 81.24 -9.45 48.25
C SER A 20 80.52 -8.77 49.43
N PRO A 21 81.16 -8.26 50.51
CA PRO A 21 80.42 -7.82 51.71
C PRO A 21 79.79 -6.42 51.62
N GLN A 22 80.45 -5.47 50.92
CA GLN A 22 79.93 -4.10 50.78
C GLN A 22 78.75 -4.04 49.80
N LEU A 23 78.79 -4.89 48.76
CA LEU A 23 77.72 -5.03 47.80
C LEU A 23 76.42 -5.53 48.46
N GLU A 24 76.54 -6.43 49.44
CA GLU A 24 75.41 -7.03 50.16
C GLU A 24 74.72 -6.01 51.08
N LEU A 25 75.47 -5.19 51.81
CA LEU A 25 74.91 -4.10 52.64
C LEU A 25 74.25 -3.01 51.78
N MET A 26 74.88 -2.63 50.66
CA MET A 26 74.25 -1.68 49.72
C MET A 26 72.98 -2.28 49.10
N ALA A 27 72.99 -3.55 48.72
CA ALA A 27 71.82 -4.23 48.19
C ALA A 27 70.67 -4.29 49.21
N GLN A 28 70.96 -4.60 50.48
CA GLN A 28 69.95 -4.62 51.53
C GLN A 28 69.32 -3.24 51.78
N SER A 29 70.15 -2.18 51.79
CA SER A 29 69.65 -0.81 51.92
C SER A 29 68.77 -0.40 50.73
N VAL A 30 69.17 -0.75 49.52
CA VAL A 30 68.40 -0.46 48.30
C VAL A 30 67.08 -1.24 48.28
N VAL A 31 67.09 -2.52 48.68
CA VAL A 31 65.88 -3.35 48.80
C VAL A 31 64.92 -2.73 49.81
N TYR A 32 65.39 -2.37 51.01
CA TYR A 32 64.56 -1.76 52.04
C TYR A 32 63.93 -0.42 51.57
N GLU A 33 64.72 0.45 50.94
CA GLU A 33 64.21 1.71 50.38
C GLU A 33 63.20 1.46 49.24
N THR A 34 63.43 0.43 48.43
CA THR A 34 62.53 0.06 47.31
C THR A 34 61.22 -0.50 47.84
N ASP A 35 61.25 -1.39 48.84
CA ASP A 35 60.05 -1.96 49.47
C ASP A 35 59.20 -0.88 50.15
N GLN A 36 59.84 0.10 50.81
CA GLN A 36 59.13 1.22 51.41
C GLN A 36 58.42 2.08 50.33
N ARG A 37 59.09 2.34 49.20
CA ARG A 37 58.47 3.05 48.07
C ARG A 37 57.32 2.26 47.44
N ILE A 38 57.43 0.93 47.37
CA ILE A 38 56.34 0.06 46.90
C ILE A 38 55.14 0.18 47.84
N ALA A 39 55.34 0.10 49.15
CA ALA A 39 54.26 0.24 50.14
C ALA A 39 53.55 1.61 50.04
N ASP A 40 54.30 2.69 49.87
CA ASP A 40 53.73 4.04 49.69
C ASP A 40 52.93 4.15 48.38
N LEU A 41 53.39 3.51 47.30
CA LEU A 41 52.68 3.45 46.01
C LEU A 41 51.39 2.62 46.11
N GLU A 42 51.41 1.51 46.85
CA GLU A 42 50.21 0.69 47.10
C GLU A 42 49.17 1.43 47.93
N GLU A 43 49.60 2.20 48.93
CA GLU A 43 48.70 3.04 49.73
C GLU A 43 48.08 4.17 48.92
N MET A 44 48.88 4.86 48.10
CA MET A 44 48.35 5.87 47.16
C MET A 44 47.35 5.25 46.17
N LYS A 45 47.60 4.03 45.69
CA LYS A 45 46.67 3.31 44.83
C LYS A 45 45.35 2.99 45.55
N ARG A 46 45.41 2.58 46.83
CA ARG A 46 44.24 2.31 47.66
C ARG A 46 43.38 3.56 47.86
N LEU A 47 43.98 4.67 48.28
CA LEU A 47 43.30 5.95 48.49
C LEU A 47 42.73 6.52 47.19
N SER A 48 43.44 6.39 46.07
CA SER A 48 42.95 6.76 44.73
C SER A 48 41.74 5.92 44.32
N LEU A 49 41.73 4.62 44.62
CA LEU A 49 40.59 3.76 44.35
C LEU A 49 39.36 4.13 45.20
N GLU A 50 39.54 4.41 46.50
CA GLU A 50 38.45 4.83 47.38
C GLU A 50 37.85 6.17 46.96
N THR A 51 38.69 7.16 46.66
CA THR A 51 38.24 8.46 46.13
C THR A 51 37.53 8.31 44.80
N HIS A 52 38.02 7.47 43.90
CA HIS A 52 37.36 7.16 42.63
C HIS A 52 35.98 6.54 42.85
N GLN A 53 35.85 5.55 43.75
CA GLN A 53 34.57 4.93 44.09
C GLN A 53 33.58 5.91 44.72
N LEU A 54 34.05 6.84 45.56
CA LEU A 54 33.21 7.89 46.14
C LEU A 54 32.70 8.86 45.07
N ILE A 55 33.58 9.28 44.15
CA ILE A 55 33.21 10.16 43.03
C ILE A 55 32.14 9.50 42.16
N LEU A 56 32.30 8.21 41.81
CA LEU A 56 31.31 7.48 41.02
C LEU A 56 29.95 7.43 41.72
N ARG A 57 29.91 7.12 43.03
CA ARG A 57 28.67 7.15 43.82
C ARG A 57 28.01 8.54 43.81
N ARG A 58 28.78 9.60 44.02
CA ARG A 58 28.25 10.98 43.99
C ARG A 58 27.74 11.38 42.61
N LEU A 59 28.42 10.98 41.54
CA LEU A 59 27.95 11.22 40.18
C LEU A 59 26.62 10.50 39.93
N GLU A 60 26.45 9.26 40.39
CA GLU A 60 25.20 8.51 40.26
C GLU A 60 24.04 9.18 41.03
N GLU A 61 24.29 9.67 42.25
CA GLU A 61 23.34 10.46 43.03
C GLU A 61 22.92 11.75 42.29
N TYR A 62 23.88 12.51 41.77
CA TYR A 62 23.60 13.76 41.04
C TYR A 62 22.92 13.50 39.69
N HIS A 63 23.27 12.44 38.98
CA HIS A 63 22.57 12.02 37.76
C HIS A 63 21.11 11.67 38.06
N SER A 64 20.85 10.92 39.13
CA SER A 64 19.50 10.57 39.56
C SER A 64 18.68 11.81 39.94
N TYR A 65 19.30 12.75 40.68
CA TYR A 65 18.68 14.02 41.04
C TYR A 65 18.35 14.87 39.81
N ALA A 66 19.32 15.08 38.92
CA ALA A 66 19.12 15.83 37.68
C ALA A 66 18.05 15.18 36.78
N PHE A 67 18.04 13.85 36.67
CA PHE A 67 17.03 13.12 35.92
C PHE A 67 15.63 13.34 36.50
N TYR A 68 15.46 13.24 37.83
CA TYR A 68 14.20 13.51 38.50
C TYR A 68 13.68 14.92 38.20
N HIS A 69 14.52 15.95 38.38
CA HIS A 69 14.12 17.34 38.13
C HIS A 69 13.84 17.62 36.64
N LYS A 70 14.65 17.09 35.72
CA LYS A 70 14.36 17.16 34.28
C LYS A 70 13.02 16.51 33.96
N SER A 71 12.73 15.35 34.57
CA SER A 71 11.46 14.65 34.36
C SER A 71 10.25 15.51 34.77
N LEU A 72 10.35 16.33 35.83
CA LEU A 72 9.29 17.25 36.28
C LEU A 72 9.01 18.36 35.25
N LEU A 73 10.01 18.76 34.48
CA LEU A 73 9.91 19.80 33.47
C LEU A 73 9.44 19.28 32.10
N THR A 74 9.31 17.95 31.92
CA THR A 74 8.93 17.38 30.63
C THR A 74 7.52 17.83 30.20
N PRO A 75 7.33 18.30 28.95
CA PRO A 75 6.04 18.78 28.45
C PRO A 75 4.91 17.76 28.57
N ILE A 76 5.23 16.46 28.46
CA ILE A 76 4.27 15.36 28.50
C ILE A 76 3.53 15.26 29.85
N ARG A 77 4.08 15.83 30.94
CA ARG A 77 3.37 15.92 32.23
C ARG A 77 2.20 16.90 32.20
N ARG A 78 2.21 17.89 31.31
CA ARG A 78 1.14 18.89 31.16
C ARG A 78 0.06 18.48 30.17
N PHE A 79 0.29 17.41 29.41
CA PHE A 79 -0.72 16.88 28.50
C PHE A 79 -1.95 16.41 29.28
N PRO A 80 -3.19 16.68 28.81
CA PRO A 80 -4.41 16.06 29.32
C PRO A 80 -4.39 14.54 29.19
N SER A 81 -5.09 13.84 30.09
CA SER A 81 -5.10 12.37 30.10
C SER A 81 -5.84 11.80 28.89
N GLU A 82 -6.84 12.52 28.38
CA GLU A 82 -7.63 12.19 27.20
C GLU A 82 -6.75 12.18 25.94
N LEU A 83 -5.89 13.20 25.79
CA LEU A 83 -4.96 13.27 24.65
C LEU A 83 -3.88 12.19 24.75
N LEU A 84 -3.38 11.90 25.95
CA LEU A 84 -2.44 10.79 26.15
C LEU A 84 -3.08 9.44 25.82
N SER A 85 -4.36 9.22 26.18
CA SER A 85 -5.06 7.99 25.82
C SER A 85 -5.21 7.82 24.31
N GLU A 86 -5.53 8.87 23.56
CA GLU A 86 -5.61 8.78 22.09
C GLU A 86 -4.23 8.51 21.47
N ILE A 87 -3.16 9.15 21.97
CA ILE A 87 -1.79 8.85 21.54
C ILE A 87 -1.47 7.37 21.79
N PHE A 88 -1.78 6.84 22.98
CA PHE A 88 -1.52 5.44 23.31
C PHE A 88 -2.30 4.49 22.40
N VAL A 89 -3.56 4.81 22.08
CA VAL A 89 -4.37 4.02 21.15
C VAL A 89 -3.69 3.98 19.79
N ILE A 90 -3.32 5.14 19.24
CA ILE A 90 -2.61 5.23 17.95
C ILE A 90 -1.31 4.41 17.99
N CYS A 91 -0.50 4.55 19.04
CA CYS A 91 0.75 3.79 19.19
C CYS A 91 0.54 2.27 19.20
N VAL A 92 -0.59 1.79 19.70
CA VAL A 92 -0.92 0.36 19.74
C VAL A 92 -1.53 -0.10 18.41
N THR A 93 -2.36 0.71 17.76
CA THR A 93 -3.15 0.35 16.57
C THR A 93 -2.46 0.61 15.23
N ASP A 94 -1.58 1.61 15.11
CA ASP A 94 -1.01 2.07 13.82
C ASP A 94 0.20 1.22 13.36
N SER A 95 0.79 0.43 14.27
CA SER A 95 1.97 -0.38 13.95
C SER A 95 1.59 -1.76 13.39
N ALA A 96 1.31 -1.85 12.08
CA ALA A 96 1.20 -3.07 11.26
C ALA A 96 0.21 -4.17 11.73
N PRO A 97 -0.33 -5.03 10.83
CA PRO A 97 -1.32 -6.06 11.18
C PRO A 97 -0.81 -7.23 12.05
N ASP A 98 0.39 -7.13 12.62
CA ASP A 98 1.04 -8.20 13.37
C ASP A 98 0.48 -8.30 14.81
N ARG A 99 -0.75 -8.86 14.90
CA ARG A 99 -1.52 -9.10 16.14
C ARG A 99 -0.79 -10.03 17.14
N PHE A 100 0.31 -10.65 16.73
CA PHE A 100 1.15 -11.51 17.58
C PHE A 100 1.78 -10.76 18.77
N PHE A 101 1.88 -9.42 18.73
CA PHE A 101 2.64 -8.64 19.70
C PHE A 101 1.82 -7.63 20.53
N SER A 102 0.48 -7.65 20.52
CA SER A 102 -0.35 -6.67 21.26
C SER A 102 0.03 -6.53 22.75
N ALA A 103 0.23 -7.65 23.45
CA ALA A 103 0.64 -7.64 24.87
C ALA A 103 2.04 -7.05 25.11
N SER A 104 2.95 -7.13 24.13
CA SER A 104 4.28 -6.54 24.27
C SER A 104 4.26 -5.02 24.17
N ARG A 105 3.19 -4.43 23.59
CA ARG A 105 3.07 -2.98 23.36
C ARG A 105 2.46 -2.22 24.55
N LEU A 106 1.53 -2.83 25.28
CA LEU A 106 0.95 -2.21 26.48
C LEU A 106 1.89 -2.23 27.69
N SER A 107 2.74 -3.26 27.80
CA SER A 107 3.67 -3.42 28.93
C SER A 107 4.62 -2.21 29.10
N PRO A 108 5.31 -1.70 28.06
CA PRO A 108 6.13 -0.50 28.14
C PRO A 108 5.36 0.70 28.67
N LEU A 109 4.16 0.98 28.14
CA LEU A 109 3.34 2.13 28.54
C LEU A 109 2.96 2.06 30.03
N ARG A 110 2.56 0.87 30.52
CA ARG A 110 2.23 0.63 31.94
C ARG A 110 3.45 0.70 32.88
N LYS A 111 4.67 0.58 32.35
CA LYS A 111 5.93 0.60 33.12
C LYS A 111 6.58 1.98 33.19
N VAL A 112 6.17 2.95 32.36
CA VAL A 112 6.75 4.31 32.37
C VAL A 112 6.56 5.02 33.71
N CYS A 113 5.31 5.23 34.13
CA CYS A 113 4.99 5.86 35.42
C CYS A 113 3.59 5.48 35.90
N ARG A 114 3.25 5.84 37.15
CA ARG A 114 1.90 5.58 37.72
C ARG A 114 0.79 6.18 36.87
N ARG A 115 0.92 7.46 36.50
CA ARG A 115 -0.06 8.16 35.66
C ARG A 115 -0.33 7.45 34.34
N TRP A 116 0.71 6.98 33.66
CA TRP A 116 0.55 6.27 32.38
C TRP A 116 -0.11 4.91 32.57
N ARG A 117 0.23 4.20 33.65
CA ARG A 117 -0.45 2.96 34.02
C ARG A 117 -1.94 3.19 34.27
N ASP A 118 -2.28 4.22 35.03
CA ASP A 118 -3.67 4.56 35.32
C ASP A 118 -4.43 4.87 34.03
N ILE A 119 -3.87 5.72 33.15
CA ILE A 119 -4.46 6.03 31.85
C ILE A 119 -4.66 4.76 31.02
N VAL A 120 -3.64 3.89 30.94
CA VAL A 120 -3.73 2.64 30.19
C VAL A 120 -4.82 1.73 30.75
N ASP A 121 -4.87 1.55 32.07
CA ASP A 121 -5.82 0.66 32.75
C ASP A 121 -7.26 1.22 32.70
N THR A 122 -7.43 2.55 32.66
CA THR A 122 -8.75 3.21 32.55
C THR A 122 -9.21 3.47 31.13
N THR A 123 -8.46 3.06 30.10
CA THR A 123 -8.80 3.25 28.69
C THR A 123 -9.18 1.92 28.04
N PRO A 124 -10.47 1.53 28.00
CA PRO A 124 -10.90 0.22 27.50
C PRO A 124 -10.52 -0.06 26.04
N ARG A 125 -10.42 0.98 25.20
CA ARG A 125 -10.00 0.88 23.79
C ARG A 125 -8.58 0.32 23.60
N LEU A 126 -7.74 0.33 24.64
CA LEU A 126 -6.42 -0.31 24.59
C LEU A 126 -6.49 -1.82 24.81
N TRP A 127 -7.59 -2.33 25.36
CA TRP A 127 -7.75 -3.70 25.82
C TRP A 127 -8.77 -4.50 24.98
N ASN A 128 -9.39 -3.90 23.96
CA ASN A 128 -10.37 -4.60 23.11
C ASN A 128 -9.71 -5.49 22.02
N HIS A 129 -8.38 -5.49 21.90
CA HIS A 129 -7.60 -6.32 20.99
C HIS A 129 -6.56 -7.17 21.75
N PRO A 130 -6.98 -8.28 22.38
CA PRO A 130 -6.07 -9.20 23.06
C PRO A 130 -5.01 -9.79 22.12
N PRO A 131 -3.87 -10.24 22.66
CA PRO A 131 -2.86 -10.94 21.87
C PRO A 131 -3.44 -12.22 21.27
N HIS A 132 -2.86 -12.63 20.15
CA HIS A 132 -3.18 -13.89 19.47
C HIS A 132 -3.12 -15.10 20.43
N ILE A 133 -4.19 -15.89 20.47
CA ILE A 133 -4.31 -17.07 21.34
C ILE A 133 -3.83 -18.31 20.58
N SER A 134 -2.70 -18.87 21.01
CA SER A 134 -2.19 -20.15 20.49
C SER A 134 -2.60 -21.31 21.41
N ALA A 135 -3.57 -22.12 20.98
CA ALA A 135 -4.01 -23.31 21.70
C ALA A 135 -3.25 -24.56 21.24
N THR A 136 -2.28 -25.01 22.05
CA THR A 136 -1.54 -26.26 21.85
C THR A 136 -1.66 -27.15 23.09
N SER A 137 -1.49 -28.46 22.92
CA SER A 137 -1.41 -29.42 24.03
C SER A 137 -0.13 -29.29 24.88
N PHE A 138 0.89 -28.60 24.39
CA PHE A 138 2.23 -28.54 25.01
C PHE A 138 2.53 -27.23 25.73
N LEU A 139 1.77 -26.16 25.47
CA LEU A 139 1.96 -24.86 26.08
C LEU A 139 0.99 -24.66 27.25
N GLY A 140 1.53 -24.72 28.46
CA GLY A 140 0.84 -24.28 29.69
C GLY A 140 0.80 -22.75 29.80
N ALA A 141 0.25 -22.07 28.80
CA ALA A 141 0.11 -20.62 28.83
C ALA A 141 -0.83 -20.20 29.97
N ASP A 142 -0.40 -19.26 30.79
CA ASP A 142 -1.18 -18.71 31.89
C ASP A 142 -2.38 -17.90 31.35
N PRO A 143 -3.64 -18.30 31.63
CA PRO A 143 -4.82 -17.59 31.18
C PRO A 143 -5.01 -16.21 31.81
N SER A 144 -4.27 -15.89 32.88
CA SER A 144 -4.34 -14.59 33.57
C SER A 144 -4.08 -13.41 32.62
N CYS A 145 -3.18 -13.61 31.65
CA CYS A 145 -2.87 -12.63 30.61
C CYS A 145 -4.05 -12.32 29.70
N LEU A 146 -5.04 -13.20 29.54
CA LEU A 146 -6.25 -12.95 28.76
C LEU A 146 -7.39 -12.42 29.64
N GLN A 147 -7.47 -12.87 30.89
CA GLN A 147 -8.47 -12.37 31.85
C GLN A 147 -8.37 -10.86 32.06
N ILE A 148 -7.15 -10.30 32.07
CA ILE A 148 -6.96 -8.85 32.18
C ILE A 148 -7.59 -8.08 31.02
N TYR A 149 -7.59 -8.63 29.80
CA TYR A 149 -8.24 -7.98 28.64
C TYR A 149 -9.75 -8.01 28.78
N PHE A 150 -10.34 -9.16 29.15
CA PHE A 150 -11.78 -9.24 29.44
C PHE A 150 -12.22 -8.28 30.56
N THR A 151 -11.36 -8.07 31.56
CA THR A 151 -11.67 -7.18 32.68
C THR A 151 -11.56 -5.70 32.28
N LEU A 152 -10.49 -5.31 31.59
CA LEU A 152 -10.19 -3.91 31.30
C LEU A 152 -10.87 -3.38 30.02
N ALA A 153 -11.28 -4.26 29.10
CA ALA A 153 -12.14 -3.90 27.97
C ALA A 153 -13.57 -3.54 28.42
N ARG A 154 -13.99 -3.96 29.62
CA ARG A 154 -15.31 -3.70 30.21
C ARG A 154 -16.43 -4.16 29.27
N ASP A 155 -17.28 -3.24 28.83
CA ASP A 155 -18.42 -3.50 27.95
C ASP A 155 -18.06 -3.40 26.46
N LEU A 156 -16.80 -3.08 26.11
CA LEU A 156 -16.39 -3.02 24.72
C LEU A 156 -16.29 -4.43 24.11
N PRO A 157 -16.84 -4.62 22.89
CA PRO A 157 -16.69 -5.89 22.19
C PRO A 157 -15.23 -6.18 21.86
N LEU A 158 -14.77 -7.37 22.20
CA LEU A 158 -13.41 -7.84 21.95
C LEU A 158 -13.25 -8.41 20.55
N SER A 159 -12.10 -8.15 19.94
CA SER A 159 -11.64 -8.76 18.69
C SER A 159 -10.58 -9.81 19.01
N ILE A 160 -10.96 -11.08 18.99
CA ILE A 160 -10.11 -12.19 19.39
C ILE A 160 -9.64 -12.97 18.17
N ASP A 161 -8.34 -13.26 18.15
CA ASP A 161 -7.70 -14.12 17.16
C ASP A 161 -7.16 -15.39 17.84
N VAL A 162 -7.56 -16.54 17.33
CA VAL A 162 -7.30 -17.85 17.93
C VAL A 162 -6.76 -18.82 16.88
N TYR A 163 -5.59 -19.39 17.15
CA TYR A 163 -5.05 -20.51 16.41
C TYR A 163 -5.10 -21.80 17.25
N ILE A 164 -5.84 -22.80 16.78
CA ILE A 164 -5.95 -24.11 17.42
C ILE A 164 -5.11 -25.10 16.62
N TYR A 165 -4.01 -25.56 17.22
CA TYR A 165 -3.10 -26.49 16.57
C TYR A 165 -3.73 -27.88 16.46
N ARG A 166 -3.34 -28.63 15.42
CA ARG A 166 -3.75 -30.03 15.20
C ARG A 166 -3.51 -30.95 16.41
N THR A 167 -2.48 -30.68 17.20
CA THR A 167 -2.14 -31.45 18.40
C THR A 167 -3.07 -31.16 19.58
N CYS A 168 -3.86 -30.09 19.50
CA CYS A 168 -4.81 -29.71 20.54
C CYS A 168 -6.06 -30.60 20.45
N VAL A 169 -6.11 -31.64 21.30
CA VAL A 169 -7.25 -32.57 21.36
C VAL A 169 -8.21 -32.29 22.52
N THR A 170 -7.81 -31.46 23.48
CA THR A 170 -8.62 -31.08 24.64
C THR A 170 -8.72 -29.56 24.78
N VAL A 171 -9.70 -29.09 25.55
CA VAL A 171 -9.90 -27.66 25.83
C VAL A 171 -8.78 -27.17 26.75
N THR A 172 -7.90 -26.31 26.23
CA THR A 172 -6.82 -25.69 27.02
C THR A 172 -7.37 -24.66 28.01
N PRO A 173 -6.60 -24.27 29.06
CA PRO A 173 -7.00 -23.20 29.97
C PRO A 173 -7.30 -21.87 29.26
N MET A 174 -6.56 -21.58 28.18
CA MET A 174 -6.81 -20.42 27.31
C MET A 174 -8.18 -20.48 26.64
N LEU A 175 -8.49 -21.61 25.99
CA LEU A 175 -9.79 -21.80 25.34
C LEU A 175 -10.94 -21.82 26.36
N LYS A 176 -10.73 -22.39 27.55
CA LYS A 176 -11.72 -22.36 28.64
C LYS A 176 -12.04 -20.92 29.06
N THR A 177 -11.01 -20.07 29.18
CA THR A 177 -11.19 -18.65 29.52
C THR A 177 -11.94 -17.90 28.43
N LEU A 178 -11.60 -18.15 27.15
CA LEU A 178 -12.31 -17.63 25.99
C LEU A 178 -13.78 -18.04 25.98
N ILE A 179 -14.07 -19.33 26.16
CA ILE A 179 -15.44 -19.86 26.19
C ILE A 179 -16.26 -19.22 27.31
N THR A 180 -15.65 -19.04 28.48
CA THR A 180 -16.30 -18.46 29.66
C THR A 180 -16.78 -17.04 29.40
N HIS A 181 -15.97 -16.22 28.73
CA HIS A 181 -16.24 -14.80 28.46
C HIS A 181 -16.72 -14.53 27.02
N SER A 182 -17.25 -15.55 26.35
CA SER A 182 -17.65 -15.47 24.94
C SER A 182 -18.76 -14.45 24.65
N GLU A 183 -19.49 -14.00 25.68
CA GLU A 183 -20.50 -12.94 25.57
C GLU A 183 -19.92 -11.56 25.23
N GLN A 184 -18.65 -11.29 25.57
CA GLN A 184 -18.00 -10.00 25.27
C GLN A 184 -17.34 -9.99 23.88
N ILE A 185 -17.34 -11.11 23.15
CA ILE A 185 -16.68 -11.21 21.84
C ILE A 185 -17.54 -10.56 20.77
N GLY A 186 -16.99 -9.57 20.08
CA GLY A 186 -17.62 -8.94 18.91
C GLY A 186 -17.03 -9.37 17.57
N GLU A 187 -15.73 -9.67 17.54
CA GLU A 187 -15.04 -10.21 16.37
C GLU A 187 -14.27 -11.46 16.80
N LEU A 188 -14.45 -12.56 16.07
CA LEU A 188 -13.78 -13.82 16.32
C LEU A 188 -13.10 -14.31 15.05
N LYS A 189 -11.77 -14.42 15.09
CA LYS A 189 -10.96 -15.08 14.07
C LYS A 189 -10.47 -16.42 14.60
N VAL A 190 -10.72 -17.49 13.84
CA VAL A 190 -10.31 -18.84 14.22
C VAL A 190 -9.54 -19.47 13.07
N HIS A 191 -8.33 -19.91 13.38
CA HIS A 191 -7.44 -20.67 12.51
C HIS A 191 -7.27 -22.08 13.09
N CYS A 192 -7.89 -23.09 12.48
CA CYS A 192 -7.85 -24.46 13.03
C CYS A 192 -8.14 -25.53 11.99
N GLU A 193 -7.89 -26.80 12.30
CA GLU A 193 -8.55 -27.88 11.54
C GLU A 193 -10.05 -27.92 11.83
N TRP A 194 -10.87 -28.45 10.92
CA TRP A 194 -12.33 -28.54 11.14
C TRP A 194 -12.71 -29.21 12.47
N ARG A 195 -11.97 -30.26 12.86
CA ARG A 195 -12.11 -30.95 14.15
C ARG A 195 -11.95 -30.03 15.35
N GLY A 196 -11.04 -29.06 15.26
CA GLY A 196 -10.72 -28.12 16.33
C GLY A 196 -11.90 -27.23 16.72
N LEU A 197 -12.86 -27.00 15.80
CA LEU A 197 -14.08 -26.25 16.10
C LEU A 197 -14.90 -26.90 17.21
N ARG A 198 -14.82 -28.22 17.42
CA ARG A 198 -15.53 -28.89 18.51
C ARG A 198 -15.06 -28.41 19.89
N LEU A 199 -13.81 -27.98 20.02
CA LEU A 199 -13.28 -27.40 21.26
C LEU A 199 -13.93 -26.06 21.61
N LEU A 200 -14.54 -25.40 20.63
CA LEU A 200 -15.25 -24.13 20.76
C LEU A 200 -16.76 -24.30 20.98
N SER A 201 -17.27 -25.54 21.02
CA SER A 201 -18.70 -25.84 21.17
C SER A 201 -19.35 -25.23 22.41
N GLY A 202 -18.58 -25.04 23.49
CA GLY A 202 -19.04 -24.36 24.71
C GLY A 202 -19.47 -22.90 24.49
N MET A 203 -19.06 -22.26 23.39
CA MET A 203 -19.49 -20.89 23.06
C MET A 203 -20.91 -20.82 22.47
N SER A 204 -21.46 -21.94 22.04
CA SER A 204 -22.69 -21.98 21.24
C SER A 204 -23.89 -21.24 21.84
N SER A 205 -23.98 -21.14 23.17
CA SER A 205 -25.08 -20.48 23.88
C SER A 205 -24.85 -19.01 24.25
N ARG A 206 -23.65 -18.47 23.97
CA ARG A 206 -23.16 -17.21 24.57
C ARG A 206 -22.73 -16.12 23.58
N LEU A 207 -22.73 -16.40 22.27
CA LEU A 207 -22.22 -15.47 21.24
C LEU A 207 -23.17 -14.31 20.87
N ARG A 208 -23.76 -13.63 21.86
CA ARG A 208 -24.81 -12.61 21.64
C ARG A 208 -24.31 -11.31 21.00
N ASN A 209 -23.05 -10.95 21.26
CA ASN A 209 -22.43 -9.72 20.76
C ASN A 209 -21.58 -9.94 19.50
N LEU A 210 -21.45 -11.18 19.03
CA LEU A 210 -20.62 -11.52 17.87
C LEU A 210 -21.19 -10.88 16.60
N ARG A 211 -20.41 -10.02 15.95
CA ARG A 211 -20.74 -9.30 14.71
C ARG A 211 -19.93 -9.80 13.53
N THR A 212 -18.67 -10.15 13.76
CA THR A 212 -17.73 -10.58 12.72
C THR A 212 -17.15 -11.95 13.06
N LEU A 213 -17.19 -12.87 12.09
CA LEU A 213 -16.62 -14.21 12.21
C LEU A 213 -15.69 -14.47 11.02
N GLU A 214 -14.42 -14.77 11.30
CA GLU A 214 -13.45 -15.21 10.32
C GLU A 214 -12.98 -16.61 10.66
N LEU A 215 -13.14 -17.54 9.72
CA LEU A 215 -12.81 -18.94 9.91
C LEU A 215 -11.84 -19.38 8.82
N THR A 216 -10.62 -19.74 9.21
CA THR A 216 -9.62 -20.32 8.32
C THR A 216 -9.41 -21.78 8.72
N THR A 217 -9.76 -22.71 7.83
CA THR A 217 -9.71 -24.14 8.16
C THR A 217 -8.68 -24.91 7.36
N THR A 218 -7.87 -25.74 8.01
CA THR A 218 -6.92 -26.65 7.36
C THR A 218 -7.46 -28.10 7.34
N ASN A 219 -7.25 -28.85 6.25
CA ASN A 219 -7.55 -30.29 6.09
C ASN A 219 -9.04 -30.71 6.08
N SER A 220 -9.35 -31.83 5.41
CA SER A 220 -10.70 -32.26 5.03
C SER A 220 -11.69 -32.50 6.19
N ILE A 221 -12.97 -32.35 5.88
CA ILE A 221 -14.12 -32.42 6.79
C ILE A 221 -14.35 -33.83 7.32
N GLU A 222 -14.81 -33.91 8.56
CA GLU A 222 -15.50 -35.08 9.10
C GLU A 222 -17.00 -34.82 9.22
N ASP A 223 -17.80 -35.90 9.23
CA ASP A 223 -19.26 -35.93 9.34
C ASP A 223 -19.86 -35.46 10.68
N THR A 224 -19.36 -34.35 11.22
CA THR A 224 -19.96 -33.72 12.40
C THR A 224 -20.43 -32.31 12.11
N ASP A 225 -21.72 -32.12 12.34
CA ASP A 225 -22.35 -30.82 12.43
C ASP A 225 -21.88 -30.08 13.68
N THR A 226 -21.50 -28.83 13.51
CA THR A 226 -20.99 -27.94 14.56
C THR A 226 -21.79 -26.65 14.50
N ALA A 227 -23.07 -26.70 14.91
CA ALA A 227 -24.00 -25.56 14.93
C ALA A 227 -23.66 -24.49 15.99
N ILE A 228 -22.37 -24.17 16.14
CA ILE A 228 -21.78 -23.33 17.19
C ILE A 228 -22.25 -21.89 17.05
N PHE A 229 -22.49 -21.41 15.83
CA PHE A 229 -22.76 -19.99 15.57
C PHE A 229 -24.25 -19.67 15.42
N SER A 230 -25.14 -20.62 15.68
CA SER A 230 -26.58 -20.50 15.40
C SER A 230 -27.29 -19.46 16.25
N ILE A 231 -26.81 -19.23 17.47
CA ILE A 231 -27.39 -18.29 18.43
C ILE A 231 -26.74 -16.88 18.31
N ALA A 232 -25.77 -16.70 17.39
CA ALA A 232 -25.08 -15.43 17.18
C ALA A 232 -25.96 -14.39 16.46
N SER A 233 -26.98 -13.90 17.15
CA SER A 233 -28.08 -13.12 16.57
C SER A 233 -27.66 -11.75 15.99
N GLN A 234 -26.50 -11.23 16.39
CA GLN A 234 -25.93 -9.97 15.88
C GLN A 234 -24.90 -10.18 14.76
N LEU A 235 -24.66 -11.42 14.32
CA LEU A 235 -23.65 -11.72 13.31
C LEU A 235 -24.05 -11.11 11.96
N ARG A 236 -23.13 -10.34 11.38
CA ARG A 236 -23.32 -9.61 10.12
C ARG A 236 -22.28 -9.98 9.09
N ASP A 237 -21.04 -10.19 9.52
CA ASP A 237 -19.90 -10.34 8.64
C ASP A 237 -19.27 -11.71 8.83
N VAL A 238 -19.24 -12.51 7.75
CA VAL A 238 -18.67 -13.86 7.78
C VAL A 238 -17.62 -13.99 6.68
N CYS A 239 -16.42 -14.39 7.08
CA CYS A 239 -15.34 -14.74 6.17
C CYS A 239 -14.94 -16.21 6.40
N PHE A 240 -14.94 -17.01 5.35
CA PHE A 240 -14.56 -18.42 5.40
C PHE A 240 -13.49 -18.73 4.36
N MET A 241 -12.32 -19.11 4.83
CA MET A 241 -11.13 -19.35 4.03
C MET A 241 -10.57 -20.76 4.28
N PRO A 242 -11.21 -21.81 3.76
CA PRO A 242 -10.67 -23.16 3.87
C PRO A 242 -9.41 -23.36 3.01
N SER A 243 -8.55 -24.28 3.42
CA SER A 243 -7.33 -24.66 2.69
C SER A 243 -7.61 -25.47 1.41
N SER A 244 -8.80 -26.06 1.30
CA SER A 244 -9.26 -26.85 0.15
C SER A 244 -10.77 -26.69 -0.03
N SER A 245 -11.34 -27.31 -1.07
CA SER A 245 -12.78 -27.31 -1.30
C SER A 245 -13.52 -28.40 -0.51
N GLY A 246 -14.85 -28.38 -0.61
CA GLY A 246 -15.73 -29.42 -0.08
C GLY A 246 -16.37 -29.12 1.28
N TYR A 247 -16.10 -27.97 1.90
CA TYR A 247 -16.58 -27.61 3.24
C TYR A 247 -17.96 -26.96 3.21
N PRO A 248 -19.01 -27.60 3.78
CA PRO A 248 -20.34 -27.00 3.85
C PRO A 248 -20.48 -26.09 5.08
N LEU A 249 -20.45 -24.75 4.93
CA LEU A 249 -20.76 -23.83 6.05
C LEU A 249 -22.18 -24.02 6.59
N SER A 250 -23.07 -24.68 5.83
CA SER A 250 -24.39 -25.04 6.34
C SER A 250 -24.30 -25.84 7.64
N ARG A 251 -23.21 -26.59 7.86
CA ARG A 251 -22.94 -27.36 9.09
C ARG A 251 -22.51 -26.51 10.28
N LEU A 252 -22.07 -25.27 10.06
CA LEU A 252 -21.68 -24.35 11.15
C LEU A 252 -22.88 -23.72 11.87
N GLY A 253 -24.08 -23.89 11.30
CA GLY A 253 -25.30 -23.29 11.81
C GLY A 253 -25.21 -21.76 11.82
N LEU A 254 -25.00 -21.11 10.67
CA LEU A 254 -24.94 -19.65 10.61
C LEU A 254 -26.35 -19.01 10.54
N PRO A 255 -26.56 -17.82 11.15
CA PRO A 255 -27.80 -17.04 11.04
C PRO A 255 -27.89 -16.30 9.70
N TRP A 256 -27.99 -17.05 8.60
CA TRP A 256 -27.91 -16.54 7.22
C TRP A 256 -28.81 -15.33 6.92
N THR A 257 -30.01 -15.28 7.50
CA THR A 257 -31.00 -14.23 7.23
C THR A 257 -30.57 -12.83 7.65
N ARG A 258 -29.57 -12.70 8.54
CA ARG A 258 -29.08 -11.41 9.07
C ARG A 258 -27.72 -11.01 8.53
N LEU A 259 -27.06 -11.89 7.78
CA LEU A 259 -25.73 -11.63 7.24
C LEU A 259 -25.79 -10.48 6.22
N LYS A 260 -24.82 -9.58 6.32
CA LYS A 260 -24.63 -8.40 5.47
C LYS A 260 -23.46 -8.57 4.53
N THR A 261 -22.36 -9.13 5.02
CA THR A 261 -21.20 -9.43 4.19
C THR A 261 -20.80 -10.89 4.33
N VAL A 262 -20.57 -11.55 3.20
CA VAL A 262 -20.13 -12.95 3.16
C VAL A 262 -18.96 -13.08 2.21
N THR A 263 -17.86 -13.61 2.70
CA THR A 263 -16.66 -13.95 1.91
C THR A 263 -16.39 -15.44 2.03
N ILE A 264 -16.26 -16.14 0.91
CA ILE A 264 -16.07 -17.59 0.88
C ILE A 264 -14.99 -17.96 -0.12
N GLN A 265 -14.04 -18.77 0.32
CA GLN A 265 -13.00 -19.35 -0.54
C GLN A 265 -13.36 -20.77 -0.97
N TRP A 266 -13.05 -21.13 -2.22
CA TRP A 266 -13.30 -22.44 -2.82
C TRP A 266 -14.77 -22.91 -2.88
N PRO A 267 -15.78 -22.04 -3.10
CA PRO A 267 -17.15 -22.52 -3.25
C PRO A 267 -17.30 -23.25 -4.59
N ASP A 268 -18.01 -24.38 -4.59
CA ASP A 268 -18.57 -24.93 -5.83
C ASP A 268 -19.83 -24.13 -6.25
N LEU A 269 -20.38 -24.43 -7.43
CA LEU A 269 -21.51 -23.67 -7.98
C LEU A 269 -22.79 -23.87 -7.16
N ASP A 270 -23.06 -25.10 -6.70
CA ASP A 270 -24.22 -25.42 -5.86
C ASP A 270 -24.16 -24.64 -4.53
N TYR A 271 -22.97 -24.48 -4.01
CA TYR A 271 -22.70 -23.84 -2.75
C TYR A 271 -22.78 -22.31 -2.83
N ALA A 272 -22.18 -21.71 -3.86
CA ALA A 272 -22.33 -20.29 -4.15
C ALA A 272 -23.82 -19.91 -4.34
N TRP A 273 -24.58 -20.76 -5.04
CA TRP A 273 -26.02 -20.66 -5.18
C TRP A 273 -26.74 -20.73 -3.82
N MET A 274 -26.42 -21.73 -2.99
CA MET A 274 -27.04 -21.88 -1.66
C MET A 274 -26.83 -20.64 -0.78
N VAL A 275 -25.63 -20.06 -0.79
CA VAL A 275 -25.29 -18.87 0.02
C VAL A 275 -26.17 -17.69 -0.35
N LEU A 276 -26.30 -17.40 -1.64
CA LEU A 276 -27.15 -16.32 -2.15
C LEU A 276 -28.64 -16.58 -1.86
N SER A 277 -29.08 -17.84 -1.91
CA SER A 277 -30.46 -18.23 -1.60
C SER A 277 -30.80 -18.07 -0.10
N LYS A 278 -29.88 -18.45 0.79
CA LYS A 278 -30.15 -18.45 2.25
C LYS A 278 -30.00 -17.09 2.93
N ALA A 279 -29.32 -16.12 2.32
CA ALA A 279 -28.98 -14.84 2.93
C ALA A 279 -29.65 -13.63 2.24
N PRO A 280 -30.99 -13.50 2.27
CA PRO A 280 -31.72 -12.49 1.48
C PRO A 280 -31.41 -11.02 1.82
N GLN A 281 -30.86 -10.75 3.01
CA GLN A 281 -30.49 -9.39 3.45
C GLN A 281 -29.02 -9.03 3.19
N MET A 282 -28.26 -9.91 2.54
CA MET A 282 -26.86 -9.72 2.23
C MET A 282 -26.66 -8.56 1.26
N GLU A 283 -25.69 -7.69 1.56
CA GLU A 283 -25.39 -6.50 0.77
C GLU A 283 -24.11 -6.69 -0.04
N MET A 284 -23.13 -7.44 0.47
CA MET A 284 -21.85 -7.70 -0.21
C MET A 284 -21.52 -9.19 -0.17
N CYS A 285 -21.17 -9.75 -1.33
CA CYS A 285 -20.72 -11.13 -1.43
C CYS A 285 -19.39 -11.22 -2.19
N THR A 286 -18.41 -11.92 -1.62
CA THR A 286 -17.13 -12.18 -2.27
C THR A 286 -16.88 -13.68 -2.34
N PHE A 287 -16.76 -14.19 -3.56
CA PHE A 287 -16.30 -15.55 -3.81
C PHE A 287 -14.85 -15.52 -4.25
N ILE A 288 -14.01 -16.25 -3.53
CA ILE A 288 -12.59 -16.40 -3.84
C ILE A 288 -12.39 -17.80 -4.40
N GLN A 289 -11.84 -17.91 -5.61
CA GLN A 289 -11.48 -19.18 -6.24
C GLN A 289 -12.67 -20.14 -6.41
N VAL A 290 -13.71 -19.70 -7.12
CA VAL A 290 -14.90 -20.52 -7.41
C VAL A 290 -14.52 -21.76 -8.21
N LEU A 291 -14.98 -22.93 -7.78
CA LEU A 291 -14.86 -24.17 -8.53
C LEU A 291 -16.01 -24.30 -9.52
N ASN A 292 -15.69 -24.50 -10.80
CA ASN A 292 -16.68 -24.69 -11.86
C ASN A 292 -17.23 -26.12 -11.88
N VAL A 293 -17.78 -26.55 -10.74
CA VAL A 293 -18.35 -27.87 -10.50
C VAL A 293 -19.70 -27.69 -9.81
N GLY A 294 -20.69 -28.50 -10.17
CA GLY A 294 -22.05 -28.43 -9.59
C GLY A 294 -23.08 -27.85 -10.55
N ASN A 295 -24.36 -27.96 -10.18
CA ASN A 295 -25.49 -27.56 -11.03
C ASN A 295 -26.49 -26.70 -10.23
N PRO A 296 -26.34 -25.36 -10.26
CA PRO A 296 -27.18 -24.44 -9.50
C PRO A 296 -28.67 -24.75 -9.69
N ARG A 297 -29.41 -24.87 -8.58
CA ARG A 297 -30.80 -25.38 -8.57
C ARG A 297 -31.84 -24.30 -8.89
N GLY A 298 -31.72 -23.68 -10.06
CA GLY A 298 -32.67 -22.71 -10.60
C GLY A 298 -32.34 -21.25 -10.29
N ASN A 299 -33.25 -20.35 -10.64
CA ASN A 299 -32.98 -18.90 -10.60
C ASN A 299 -33.07 -18.34 -9.18
N ILE A 300 -32.11 -17.49 -8.79
CA ILE A 300 -32.12 -16.74 -7.54
C ILE A 300 -32.37 -15.28 -7.85
N ARG A 301 -33.44 -14.73 -7.28
CA ARG A 301 -33.67 -13.29 -7.23
C ARG A 301 -33.22 -12.73 -5.89
N HIS A 302 -32.18 -11.89 -5.89
CA HIS A 302 -31.62 -11.31 -4.67
C HIS A 302 -31.69 -9.78 -4.69
N THR A 303 -32.65 -9.22 -3.95
CA THR A 303 -32.89 -7.77 -3.92
C THR A 303 -32.00 -7.01 -2.93
N GLY A 304 -31.40 -7.66 -1.94
CA GLY A 304 -30.51 -7.00 -0.98
C GLY A 304 -29.09 -6.71 -1.49
N LEU A 305 -28.63 -7.42 -2.52
CA LEU A 305 -27.22 -7.49 -2.90
C LEU A 305 -26.83 -6.25 -3.70
N LYS A 306 -25.86 -5.50 -3.19
CA LYS A 306 -25.31 -4.29 -3.82
C LYS A 306 -23.97 -4.54 -4.47
N GLY A 307 -23.12 -5.38 -3.86
CA GLY A 307 -21.81 -5.72 -4.38
C GLY A 307 -21.58 -7.22 -4.53
N LEU A 308 -21.09 -7.63 -5.69
CA LEU A 308 -20.68 -9.00 -5.98
C LEU A 308 -19.23 -9.01 -6.47
N SER A 309 -18.39 -9.85 -5.88
CA SER A 309 -16.98 -9.95 -6.20
C SER A 309 -16.57 -11.40 -6.43
N PHE A 310 -15.85 -11.65 -7.51
CA PHE A 310 -15.19 -12.91 -7.82
C PHE A 310 -13.68 -12.66 -7.87
N LYS A 311 -12.90 -13.37 -7.06
CA LYS A 311 -11.44 -13.18 -6.96
C LYS A 311 -10.70 -14.49 -7.17
N LYS A 312 -9.52 -14.45 -7.77
CA LYS A 312 -8.59 -15.58 -7.81
C LYS A 312 -7.75 -15.66 -6.53
N ALA A 313 -7.33 -16.85 -6.15
CA ALA A 313 -6.36 -17.03 -5.07
C ALA A 313 -4.93 -16.77 -5.59
N PRO A 314 -4.02 -16.21 -4.75
CA PRO A 314 -2.66 -15.85 -5.17
C PRO A 314 -1.76 -17.04 -5.58
N ARG A 315 -2.17 -18.29 -5.31
CA ARG A 315 -1.40 -19.50 -5.63
C ARG A 315 -1.87 -20.14 -6.94
N ASN A 316 -1.63 -19.46 -8.07
CA ASN A 316 -1.60 -19.98 -9.46
C ASN A 316 -2.49 -21.19 -9.80
N GLN A 317 -3.76 -21.20 -9.37
CA GLN A 317 -4.72 -22.17 -9.85
C GLN A 317 -5.61 -21.48 -10.87
N HIS A 318 -5.54 -21.97 -12.11
CA HIS A 318 -6.36 -21.52 -13.21
C HIS A 318 -7.85 -21.60 -12.82
N THR A 319 -8.53 -20.46 -12.84
CA THR A 319 -9.95 -20.32 -12.52
C THR A 319 -10.74 -20.22 -13.81
N VAL A 320 -11.83 -20.98 -13.93
CA VAL A 320 -12.74 -20.85 -15.08
C VAL A 320 -13.88 -19.93 -14.70
N PHE A 321 -14.27 -19.02 -15.59
CA PHE A 321 -15.41 -18.14 -15.39
C PHE A 321 -16.72 -18.95 -15.18
N PRO A 322 -17.44 -18.78 -14.05
CA PRO A 322 -18.58 -19.62 -13.70
C PRO A 322 -19.87 -19.16 -14.39
N ALA A 323 -19.94 -19.30 -15.72
CA ALA A 323 -21.08 -18.82 -16.53
C ALA A 323 -22.44 -19.33 -16.01
N ALA A 324 -22.52 -20.59 -15.59
CA ALA A 324 -23.74 -21.18 -15.05
C ALA A 324 -24.28 -20.47 -13.80
N LEU A 325 -23.44 -19.85 -12.96
CA LEU A 325 -23.92 -19.02 -11.85
C LEU A 325 -24.56 -17.73 -12.38
N PHE A 326 -23.89 -17.07 -13.32
CA PHE A 326 -24.38 -15.84 -13.92
C PHE A 326 -25.72 -16.06 -14.63
N ASP A 327 -25.96 -17.19 -15.27
CA ASP A 327 -27.25 -17.49 -15.93
C ASP A 327 -28.43 -17.63 -14.95
N ASN A 328 -28.15 -18.02 -13.70
CA ASN A 328 -29.15 -18.29 -12.69
C ASN A 328 -29.42 -17.09 -11.75
N PHE A 329 -28.81 -15.93 -11.96
CA PHE A 329 -28.95 -14.79 -11.05
C PHE A 329 -29.88 -13.68 -11.57
N ASP A 330 -30.70 -13.12 -10.68
CA ASP A 330 -31.50 -11.90 -10.89
C ASP A 330 -31.19 -10.94 -9.72
N LEU A 331 -30.36 -9.94 -9.98
CA LEU A 331 -29.73 -9.06 -8.96
C LEU A 331 -30.09 -7.58 -9.19
N PRO A 332 -31.36 -7.17 -8.99
CA PRO A 332 -31.86 -5.89 -9.46
C PRO A 332 -31.19 -4.66 -8.82
N ASN A 333 -30.67 -4.80 -7.60
CA ASN A 333 -30.05 -3.71 -6.84
C ASN A 333 -28.51 -3.75 -6.87
N LEU A 334 -27.91 -4.58 -7.72
CA LEU A 334 -26.47 -4.66 -7.87
C LEU A 334 -25.92 -3.35 -8.45
N ASN A 335 -24.98 -2.73 -7.73
CA ASN A 335 -24.31 -1.50 -8.14
C ASN A 335 -22.79 -1.68 -8.36
N SER A 336 -22.19 -2.72 -7.77
CA SER A 336 -20.76 -2.98 -7.86
C SER A 336 -20.51 -4.43 -8.27
N LEU A 337 -19.80 -4.63 -9.38
CA LEU A 337 -19.36 -5.94 -9.83
C LEU A 337 -17.83 -5.95 -9.99
N LEU A 338 -17.16 -6.89 -9.33
CA LEU A 338 -15.74 -7.15 -9.49
C LEU A 338 -15.54 -8.59 -9.97
N VAL A 339 -14.78 -8.77 -11.04
CA VAL A 339 -14.37 -10.06 -11.56
C VAL A 339 -12.87 -10.08 -11.79
N GLU A 340 -12.20 -10.97 -11.06
CA GLU A 340 -10.78 -11.25 -11.13
C GLU A 340 -10.59 -12.76 -11.23
N LEU A 341 -11.04 -13.35 -12.34
CA LEU A 341 -10.97 -14.78 -12.67
C LEU A 341 -10.36 -14.97 -14.06
N ASP A 342 -9.69 -16.10 -14.30
CA ASP A 342 -9.17 -16.43 -15.63
C ASP A 342 -10.32 -16.78 -16.59
N ASP A 343 -10.05 -16.75 -17.90
CA ASP A 343 -11.02 -16.98 -18.97
C ASP A 343 -12.32 -16.16 -18.87
N LEU A 344 -12.20 -14.87 -18.50
CA LEU A 344 -13.34 -13.97 -18.38
C LEU A 344 -14.18 -13.92 -19.68
N THR A 345 -15.46 -14.27 -19.56
CA THR A 345 -16.43 -14.12 -20.65
C THR A 345 -17.40 -12.97 -20.34
N ILE A 346 -17.56 -12.06 -21.30
CA ILE A 346 -18.37 -10.85 -21.11
C ILE A 346 -19.88 -11.13 -21.33
N HIS A 347 -20.23 -12.08 -22.21
CA HIS A 347 -21.62 -12.39 -22.55
C HIS A 347 -22.50 -12.75 -21.34
N PRO A 348 -22.07 -13.60 -20.38
CA PRO A 348 -22.87 -13.88 -19.20
C PRO A 348 -23.09 -12.66 -18.30
N ILE A 349 -22.13 -11.71 -18.28
CA ILE A 349 -22.25 -10.46 -17.53
C ILE A 349 -23.31 -9.55 -18.19
N ILE A 350 -23.28 -9.42 -19.51
CA ILE A 350 -24.29 -8.69 -20.28
C ILE A 350 -25.68 -9.30 -20.04
N ALA A 351 -25.81 -10.62 -20.15
CA ALA A 351 -27.05 -11.34 -19.91
C ALA A 351 -27.57 -11.12 -18.47
N LEU A 352 -26.68 -11.08 -17.48
CA LEU A 352 -27.03 -10.77 -16.09
C LEU A 352 -27.58 -9.35 -15.95
N ILE A 353 -26.92 -8.35 -16.54
CA ILE A 353 -27.34 -6.94 -16.46
C ILE A 353 -28.70 -6.76 -17.12
N ALA A 354 -28.85 -7.27 -18.35
CA ALA A 354 -30.10 -7.20 -19.09
C ALA A 354 -31.26 -7.90 -18.35
N ARG A 355 -31.01 -9.08 -17.78
CA ARG A 355 -32.02 -9.84 -17.03
C ARG A 355 -32.38 -9.19 -15.69
N SER A 356 -31.40 -8.64 -14.98
CA SER A 356 -31.61 -8.06 -13.65
C SER A 356 -32.11 -6.61 -13.70
N GLY A 357 -31.87 -5.90 -14.81
CA GLY A 357 -32.15 -4.46 -14.93
C GLY A 357 -31.35 -3.61 -13.94
N CYS A 358 -30.18 -4.09 -13.50
CA CYS A 358 -29.39 -3.45 -12.46
C CYS A 358 -28.64 -2.22 -12.97
N ARG A 359 -28.38 -1.26 -12.07
CA ARG A 359 -27.67 0.00 -12.39
C ARG A 359 -26.27 -0.03 -11.79
N LEU A 360 -25.33 -0.60 -12.54
CA LEU A 360 -23.94 -0.66 -12.11
C LEU A 360 -23.30 0.75 -12.09
N THR A 361 -22.74 1.11 -10.94
CA THR A 361 -21.94 2.32 -10.74
C THR A 361 -20.44 2.01 -10.73
N LYS A 362 -20.05 0.80 -10.32
CA LYS A 362 -18.67 0.32 -10.30
C LYS A 362 -18.54 -1.03 -11.00
N LEU A 363 -17.61 -1.11 -11.95
CA LEU A 363 -17.29 -2.33 -12.68
C LEU A 363 -15.77 -2.52 -12.68
N ALA A 364 -15.31 -3.66 -12.16
CA ALA A 364 -13.90 -4.03 -12.14
C ALA A 364 -13.68 -5.38 -12.84
N LEU A 365 -12.94 -5.39 -13.96
CA LEU A 365 -12.60 -6.56 -14.76
C LEU A 365 -11.09 -6.74 -14.79
N ASN A 366 -10.56 -7.38 -13.74
CA ASN A 366 -9.13 -7.38 -13.43
C ASN A 366 -8.36 -8.55 -14.05
N THR A 367 -8.92 -9.14 -15.09
CA THR A 367 -8.30 -10.22 -15.87
C THR A 367 -8.43 -9.96 -17.37
N PRO A 368 -7.56 -10.56 -18.20
CA PRO A 368 -7.67 -10.45 -19.65
C PRO A 368 -9.02 -10.96 -20.16
N PHE A 369 -9.60 -10.27 -21.12
CA PHE A 369 -10.83 -10.67 -21.81
C PHE A 369 -10.68 -10.48 -23.32
N ILE A 370 -11.70 -10.87 -24.09
CA ILE A 370 -11.65 -10.84 -25.55
C ILE A 370 -11.64 -9.39 -26.07
N LYS A 371 -10.74 -9.11 -27.02
CA LYS A 371 -10.62 -7.80 -27.66
C LYS A 371 -11.94 -7.37 -28.30
N GLY A 372 -12.38 -6.15 -28.00
CA GLY A 372 -13.58 -5.54 -28.56
C GLY A 372 -14.89 -5.87 -27.82
N SER A 373 -14.84 -6.74 -26.81
CA SER A 373 -16.03 -7.10 -26.02
C SER A 373 -16.37 -6.11 -24.90
N LEU A 374 -15.47 -5.18 -24.55
CA LEU A 374 -15.75 -4.19 -23.49
C LEU A 374 -16.91 -3.27 -23.89
N MET A 375 -16.90 -2.81 -25.15
CA MET A 375 -17.86 -1.81 -25.60
C MET A 375 -19.30 -2.33 -25.58
N THR A 376 -19.53 -3.60 -25.90
CA THR A 376 -20.86 -4.21 -25.83
C THR A 376 -21.39 -4.27 -24.38
N LEU A 377 -20.50 -4.39 -23.40
CA LEU A 377 -20.87 -4.33 -21.98
C LEU A 377 -21.11 -2.89 -21.49
N LEU A 378 -20.30 -1.94 -21.95
CA LEU A 378 -20.43 -0.53 -21.53
C LEU A 378 -21.70 0.14 -22.06
N VAL A 379 -22.21 -0.28 -23.23
CA VAL A 379 -23.51 0.18 -23.75
C VAL A 379 -24.66 -0.18 -22.79
N GLU A 380 -24.60 -1.35 -22.17
CA GLU A 380 -25.61 -1.83 -21.21
C GLU A 380 -25.45 -1.24 -19.81
N THR A 381 -24.42 -0.39 -19.57
CA THR A 381 -24.11 0.18 -18.25
C THR A 381 -23.95 1.70 -18.28
N PRO A 382 -25.00 2.46 -18.67
CA PRO A 382 -24.91 3.92 -18.81
C PRO A 382 -24.67 4.66 -17.49
N SER A 383 -25.04 4.07 -16.33
CA SER A 383 -24.85 4.67 -15.00
C SER A 383 -23.45 4.46 -14.41
N LEU A 384 -22.51 3.92 -15.18
CA LEU A 384 -21.18 3.60 -14.70
C LEU A 384 -20.38 4.86 -14.37
N THR A 385 -19.81 4.90 -13.16
CA THR A 385 -18.98 6.00 -12.65
C THR A 385 -17.52 5.59 -12.46
N HIS A 386 -17.27 4.32 -12.16
CA HIS A 386 -15.94 3.76 -11.92
C HIS A 386 -15.73 2.52 -12.79
N LEU A 387 -14.74 2.59 -13.68
CA LEU A 387 -14.32 1.48 -14.54
C LEU A 387 -12.89 1.08 -14.17
N GLU A 388 -12.70 -0.17 -13.78
CA GLU A 388 -11.39 -0.76 -13.52
C GLU A 388 -11.20 -1.96 -14.45
N VAL A 389 -10.10 -2.01 -15.19
CA VAL A 389 -9.85 -3.07 -16.16
C VAL A 389 -8.38 -3.50 -16.17
N HIS A 390 -8.15 -4.76 -16.53
CA HIS A 390 -6.80 -5.26 -16.75
C HIS A 390 -6.09 -4.51 -17.88
N TYR A 391 -6.82 -4.25 -18.98
CA TYR A 391 -6.29 -3.64 -20.20
C TYR A 391 -7.40 -2.89 -20.95
N LEU A 392 -7.06 -1.79 -21.63
CA LEU A 392 -7.95 -1.06 -22.57
C LEU A 392 -7.39 -1.10 -23.99
N TRP A 393 -8.11 -1.61 -24.98
CA TRP A 393 -7.65 -1.51 -26.37
C TRP A 393 -7.85 -0.09 -26.92
N PRO A 394 -7.05 0.32 -27.93
CA PRO A 394 -7.26 1.59 -28.64
C PRO A 394 -8.68 1.78 -29.18
N THR A 395 -9.37 0.68 -29.52
CA THR A 395 -10.77 0.68 -29.96
C THR A 395 -11.73 1.04 -28.82
N ASP A 396 -11.44 0.62 -27.59
CA ASP A 396 -12.28 0.92 -26.44
C ASP A 396 -12.13 2.39 -26.03
N ILE A 397 -10.90 2.89 -26.04
CA ILE A 397 -10.62 4.31 -25.76
C ILE A 397 -11.35 5.19 -26.77
N LYS A 398 -11.26 4.86 -28.07
CA LYS A 398 -12.03 5.56 -29.12
C LYS A 398 -13.54 5.49 -28.91
N GLY A 399 -14.06 4.35 -28.45
CA GLY A 399 -15.49 4.18 -28.16
C GLY A 399 -15.95 4.97 -26.92
N LEU A 400 -15.05 5.22 -25.96
CA LEU A 400 -15.30 6.05 -24.78
C LEU A 400 -15.15 7.55 -25.10
N THR A 401 -14.41 7.92 -26.15
CA THR A 401 -14.23 9.31 -26.58
C THR A 401 -15.56 9.87 -27.11
N ILE A 402 -15.96 11.04 -26.62
CA ILE A 402 -17.19 11.70 -27.05
C ILE A 402 -16.95 12.43 -28.37
N ASP A 403 -17.63 12.02 -29.43
CA ASP A 403 -17.67 12.79 -30.67
C ASP A 403 -18.75 13.89 -30.58
N LYS A 404 -18.31 15.14 -30.46
CA LYS A 404 -19.18 16.33 -30.37
C LYS A 404 -20.05 16.52 -31.62
N ASN A 405 -19.69 15.92 -32.76
CA ASN A 405 -20.45 16.01 -34.00
C ASN A 405 -21.46 14.87 -34.20
N SER A 406 -21.38 13.82 -33.37
CA SER A 406 -22.30 12.68 -33.44
C SER A 406 -23.62 12.98 -32.72
N LYS A 407 -24.74 12.49 -33.28
CA LYS A 407 -26.06 12.53 -32.63
C LYS A 407 -26.29 11.38 -31.63
N SER A 408 -25.36 10.44 -31.52
CA SER A 408 -25.47 9.30 -30.60
C SER A 408 -25.15 9.70 -29.17
N GLU A 409 -25.89 9.16 -28.20
CA GLU A 409 -25.52 9.32 -26.78
C GLU A 409 -24.14 8.72 -26.51
N PRO A 410 -23.30 9.39 -25.70
CA PRO A 410 -21.96 8.90 -25.40
C PRO A 410 -22.04 7.64 -24.52
N ILE A 411 -21.16 6.67 -24.78
CA ILE A 411 -21.09 5.44 -23.99
C ILE A 411 -20.51 5.76 -22.61
N ALA A 412 -21.12 5.23 -21.55
CA ALA A 412 -20.79 5.54 -20.15
C ALA A 412 -20.69 7.07 -19.92
N PRO A 413 -21.81 7.82 -20.04
CA PRO A 413 -21.82 9.28 -19.93
C PRO A 413 -21.35 9.77 -18.54
N HIS A 414 -21.54 8.97 -17.51
CA HIS A 414 -21.28 9.32 -16.11
C HIS A 414 -19.91 8.87 -15.58
N LEU A 415 -19.01 8.46 -16.47
CA LEU A 415 -17.72 7.89 -16.09
C LEU A 415 -16.80 8.96 -15.47
N LEU A 416 -16.44 8.77 -14.20
CA LEU A 416 -15.59 9.67 -13.41
C LEU A 416 -14.18 9.11 -13.20
N VAL A 417 -14.06 7.80 -13.01
CA VAL A 417 -12.79 7.15 -12.65
C VAL A 417 -12.49 6.01 -13.62
N ILE A 418 -11.27 6.01 -14.17
CA ILE A 418 -10.74 4.91 -14.99
C ILE A 418 -9.48 4.36 -14.33
N HIS A 419 -9.44 3.06 -14.06
CA HIS A 419 -8.25 2.39 -13.53
C HIS A 419 -7.81 1.27 -14.47
N VAL A 420 -6.56 1.33 -14.94
CA VAL A 420 -5.96 0.33 -15.83
C VAL A 420 -4.80 -0.34 -15.13
N ARG A 421 -4.90 -1.66 -14.87
CA ARG A 421 -3.92 -2.39 -14.05
C ARG A 421 -2.66 -2.88 -14.79
N ASN A 422 -2.72 -3.06 -16.10
CA ASN A 422 -1.60 -3.65 -16.84
C ASN A 422 -1.44 -3.02 -18.23
N LEU A 423 -0.68 -1.93 -18.28
CA LEU A 423 -0.42 -1.21 -19.53
C LEU A 423 0.83 -1.72 -20.30
N ASP A 424 1.63 -2.63 -19.72
CA ASP A 424 2.99 -2.96 -20.18
C ASP A 424 3.09 -3.66 -21.57
N ARG A 425 1.95 -3.94 -22.24
CA ARG A 425 1.89 -4.61 -23.54
C ARG A 425 1.45 -3.73 -24.71
N MET A 426 1.33 -2.41 -24.52
CA MET A 426 0.82 -1.51 -25.57
C MET A 426 1.93 -0.97 -26.47
N ASN A 427 1.94 -1.41 -27.74
CA ASN A 427 2.66 -0.75 -28.82
C ASN A 427 1.66 0.10 -29.62
N GLY A 428 1.67 1.44 -29.48
CA GLY A 428 0.78 2.34 -30.24
C GLY A 428 0.59 3.74 -29.63
N PRO A 429 -0.18 4.64 -30.27
CA PRO A 429 -0.38 6.04 -29.84
C PRO A 429 -1.41 6.16 -28.70
N TRP A 430 -1.29 5.34 -27.66
CA TRP A 430 -2.29 5.25 -26.58
C TRP A 430 -2.34 6.55 -25.74
N CYS A 431 -1.21 7.22 -25.53
CA CYS A 431 -1.14 8.54 -24.86
C CYS A 431 -2.02 9.58 -25.54
N LEU A 432 -1.92 9.66 -26.88
CA LEU A 432 -2.71 10.58 -27.68
C LEU A 432 -4.20 10.25 -27.58
N LEU A 433 -4.56 8.96 -27.59
CA LEU A 433 -5.94 8.52 -27.45
C LEU A 433 -6.51 8.82 -26.06
N LEU A 434 -5.75 8.63 -24.98
CA LEU A 434 -6.18 8.98 -23.62
C LEU A 434 -6.32 10.50 -23.44
N ASN A 435 -5.36 11.28 -23.94
CA ASN A 435 -5.47 12.74 -23.92
C ASN A 435 -6.69 13.21 -24.73
N THR A 436 -6.97 12.57 -25.87
CA THR A 436 -8.18 12.85 -26.67
C THR A 436 -9.46 12.48 -25.91
N LEU A 437 -9.49 11.33 -25.22
CA LEU A 437 -10.60 10.91 -24.38
C LEU A 437 -10.87 11.94 -23.27
N ILE A 438 -9.84 12.35 -22.54
CA ILE A 438 -9.93 13.37 -21.48
C ILE A 438 -10.49 14.66 -22.07
N ARG A 439 -9.87 15.19 -23.13
CA ARG A 439 -10.29 16.43 -23.82
C ARG A 439 -11.76 16.38 -24.27
N SER A 440 -12.21 15.23 -24.79
CA SER A 440 -13.61 15.08 -25.23
C SER A 440 -14.63 15.20 -24.10
N ARG A 441 -14.21 14.97 -22.84
CA ARG A 441 -15.07 14.91 -21.66
C ARG A 441 -14.92 16.12 -20.73
N VAL A 442 -13.98 17.03 -20.97
CA VAL A 442 -13.79 18.24 -20.13
C VAL A 442 -15.00 19.18 -20.19
N ASP A 443 -15.64 19.30 -21.36
CA ASP A 443 -16.80 20.19 -21.56
C ASP A 443 -18.15 19.49 -21.32
N SER A 444 -18.15 18.23 -20.86
CA SER A 444 -19.38 17.50 -20.58
C SER A 444 -19.88 17.76 -19.14
N LEU A 445 -21.15 17.48 -18.86
CA LEU A 445 -21.75 17.68 -17.52
C LEU A 445 -21.04 16.90 -16.39
N GLN A 446 -20.17 15.93 -16.71
CA GLN A 446 -19.35 15.15 -15.77
C GLN A 446 -17.99 14.80 -16.39
N SER A 447 -16.98 15.63 -16.11
CA SER A 447 -15.60 15.39 -16.53
C SER A 447 -15.00 14.18 -15.80
N ILE A 448 -14.09 13.45 -16.47
CA ILE A 448 -13.27 12.43 -15.82
C ILE A 448 -12.46 13.10 -14.71
N GLN A 449 -12.56 12.59 -13.49
CA GLN A 449 -11.89 13.12 -12.30
C GLN A 449 -10.53 12.49 -12.12
N ASP A 450 -10.47 11.15 -12.17
CA ASP A 450 -9.26 10.38 -11.89
C ASP A 450 -9.00 9.33 -12.97
N ILE A 451 -7.74 9.25 -13.41
CA ILE A 451 -7.25 8.13 -14.23
C ILE A 451 -6.04 7.52 -13.52
N HIS A 452 -6.19 6.26 -13.11
CA HIS A 452 -5.14 5.46 -12.47
C HIS A 452 -4.56 4.49 -13.50
N ILE A 453 -3.24 4.47 -13.62
CA ILE A 453 -2.55 3.53 -14.50
C ILE A 453 -1.42 2.85 -13.73
N ASP A 454 -1.49 1.53 -13.63
CA ASP A 454 -0.50 0.70 -12.96
C ASP A 454 0.47 0.08 -13.96
N PHE A 455 1.74 0.08 -13.59
CA PHE A 455 2.85 -0.47 -14.36
C PHE A 455 3.62 -1.50 -13.55
N ASN A 456 3.94 -2.64 -14.16
CA ASN A 456 4.82 -3.63 -13.53
C ASN A 456 6.30 -3.35 -13.81
N ASN A 457 6.61 -2.40 -14.71
CA ASN A 457 7.98 -2.02 -15.07
C ASN A 457 8.19 -0.51 -14.93
N ARG A 458 9.13 -0.13 -14.05
CA ARG A 458 9.51 1.27 -13.79
C ARG A 458 10.06 2.02 -15.02
N VAL A 459 10.79 1.33 -15.91
CA VAL A 459 11.33 1.94 -17.14
C VAL A 459 10.18 2.25 -18.10
N HIS A 460 9.30 1.28 -18.32
CA HIS A 460 8.13 1.46 -19.18
C HIS A 460 7.20 2.56 -18.63
N ALA A 461 6.96 2.55 -17.32
CA ALA A 461 6.26 3.60 -16.60
C ALA A 461 6.83 4.99 -16.89
N SER A 462 8.16 5.17 -16.85
CA SER A 462 8.78 6.47 -17.14
C SER A 462 8.57 6.90 -18.59
N LEU A 463 8.82 6.02 -19.55
CA LEU A 463 8.64 6.31 -20.98
C LEU A 463 7.21 6.75 -21.30
N VAL A 464 6.24 6.03 -20.72
CA VAL A 464 4.81 6.30 -20.80
C VAL A 464 4.45 7.66 -20.20
N TYR A 465 4.98 7.96 -19.02
CA TYR A 465 4.72 9.24 -18.34
C TYR A 465 5.26 10.43 -19.12
N ASP A 466 6.46 10.29 -19.68
CA ASP A 466 7.06 11.32 -20.52
C ASP A 466 6.17 11.56 -21.75
N GLN A 467 5.69 10.50 -22.40
CA GLN A 467 4.74 10.60 -23.52
C GLN A 467 3.40 11.25 -23.13
N LEU A 468 2.85 10.98 -21.94
CA LEU A 468 1.62 11.62 -21.44
C LEU A 468 1.81 13.11 -21.21
N ARG A 469 3.01 13.53 -20.78
CA ARG A 469 3.41 14.93 -20.66
C ARG A 469 3.87 15.56 -21.98
N CYS A 470 3.85 14.80 -23.07
CA CYS A 470 4.41 15.21 -24.36
C CYS A 470 5.88 15.65 -24.28
N ILE A 471 6.62 15.06 -23.32
CA ILE A 471 8.07 15.16 -23.19
C ILE A 471 8.65 13.98 -23.98
N PRO A 472 9.69 14.17 -24.81
CA PRO A 472 10.32 13.07 -25.52
C PRO A 472 10.78 11.99 -24.51
N SER A 473 10.33 10.76 -24.73
CA SER A 473 10.66 9.63 -23.86
C SER A 473 12.16 9.35 -23.93
N SER A 474 12.90 9.64 -22.86
CA SER A 474 14.35 9.48 -22.82
C SER A 474 14.74 8.00 -22.84
N GLY A 475 15.11 7.50 -24.02
CA GLY A 475 15.83 6.24 -24.20
C GLY A 475 17.33 6.44 -24.46
N PHE A 476 17.82 7.67 -24.46
CA PHE A 476 19.22 8.01 -24.69
C PHE A 476 19.71 8.95 -23.60
N GLU A 477 20.95 8.75 -23.14
CA GLU A 477 21.64 9.53 -22.11
C GLU A 477 21.94 11.00 -22.52
N HIS A 478 21.19 11.56 -23.47
CA HIS A 478 21.32 12.95 -23.91
C HIS A 478 19.94 13.53 -24.23
N ASP A 479 19.54 14.55 -23.47
CA ASP A 479 18.37 15.35 -23.79
C ASP A 479 18.74 16.33 -24.90
N TRP A 480 18.60 15.88 -26.15
CA TRP A 480 18.88 16.69 -27.34
C TRP A 480 18.10 18.02 -27.35
N THR A 481 16.99 18.14 -26.60
CA THR A 481 16.24 19.40 -26.52
C THR A 481 16.99 20.46 -25.74
N VAL A 482 17.84 20.07 -24.78
CA VAL A 482 18.72 20.99 -24.04
C VAL A 482 19.84 21.48 -24.95
N ASP A 483 20.47 20.58 -25.70
CA ASP A 483 21.53 20.95 -26.66
C ASP A 483 20.98 21.84 -27.78
N LEU A 484 19.76 21.55 -28.24
CA LEU A 484 19.07 22.31 -29.28
C LEU A 484 18.61 23.68 -28.76
N GLU A 485 18.10 23.75 -27.52
CA GLU A 485 17.81 25.03 -26.85
C GLU A 485 19.08 25.87 -26.71
N GLN A 486 20.18 25.26 -26.25
CA GLN A 486 21.46 25.94 -26.10
C GLN A 486 21.98 26.43 -27.46
N SER A 487 21.92 25.59 -28.49
CA SER A 487 22.35 25.93 -29.86
C SER A 487 21.55 27.10 -30.45
N LEU A 488 20.23 27.13 -30.24
CA LEU A 488 19.37 28.23 -30.67
C LEU A 488 19.62 29.51 -29.86
N ARG A 489 19.90 29.39 -28.56
CA ARG A 489 20.22 30.53 -27.69
C ARG A 489 21.57 31.16 -28.04
N GLU A 490 22.57 30.36 -28.42
CA GLU A 490 23.87 30.88 -28.88
C GLU A 490 23.70 31.73 -30.15
N LEU A 491 22.81 31.33 -31.06
CA LEU A 491 22.49 32.09 -32.26
C LEU A 491 21.76 33.41 -31.97
N THR A 492 20.82 33.44 -31.02
CA THR A 492 20.08 34.67 -30.67
C THR A 492 20.89 35.65 -29.82
N THR A 493 21.87 35.17 -29.05
CA THR A 493 22.71 36.00 -28.17
C THR A 493 24.01 36.47 -28.81
N SER A 494 24.49 35.81 -29.88
CA SER A 494 25.64 36.29 -30.63
C SER A 494 25.30 37.61 -31.35
N SER A 495 25.94 38.71 -30.95
CA SER A 495 25.66 40.07 -31.43
C SER A 495 26.15 40.36 -32.86
N LEU A 496 26.19 39.36 -33.74
CA LEU A 496 26.69 39.43 -35.12
C LEU A 496 25.60 38.96 -36.10
N PRO A 497 25.45 39.59 -37.27
CA PRO A 497 24.52 39.12 -38.28
C PRO A 497 24.89 37.68 -38.69
N PRO A 498 23.92 36.76 -38.80
CA PRO A 498 24.18 35.38 -39.15
C PRO A 498 24.95 35.29 -40.48
N LYS A 499 26.00 34.47 -40.50
CA LYS A 499 26.76 34.16 -41.72
C LYS A 499 26.05 33.03 -42.50
N ASP A 500 26.44 32.79 -43.75
CA ASP A 500 25.89 31.66 -44.53
C ASP A 500 26.05 30.30 -43.81
N GLU A 501 27.11 30.13 -43.03
CA GLU A 501 27.34 28.95 -42.18
C GLU A 501 26.24 28.77 -41.12
N ASN A 502 25.71 29.87 -40.55
CA ASN A 502 24.64 29.82 -39.55
C ASN A 502 23.29 29.43 -40.20
N ILE A 503 23.09 29.74 -41.49
CA ILE A 503 21.89 29.34 -42.24
C ILE A 503 21.92 27.84 -42.54
N SER A 504 23.08 27.30 -42.92
CA SER A 504 23.28 25.86 -43.10
C SER A 504 23.01 25.10 -41.79
N PHE A 505 23.52 25.64 -40.67
CA PHE A 505 23.29 25.08 -39.35
C PHE A 505 21.82 25.15 -38.92
N LEU A 506 21.14 26.29 -39.13
CA LEU A 506 19.69 26.42 -38.90
C LEU A 506 18.87 25.45 -39.75
N ASN A 507 19.23 25.25 -41.01
CA ASN A 507 18.57 24.26 -41.86
C ASN A 507 18.77 22.83 -41.36
N THR A 508 19.94 22.52 -40.82
CA THR A 508 20.22 21.22 -40.19
C THR A 508 19.31 21.01 -38.98
N ILE A 509 19.22 22.02 -38.10
CA ILE A 509 18.29 22.02 -36.96
C ILE A 509 16.84 21.85 -37.44
N LEU A 510 16.40 22.60 -38.46
CA LEU A 510 15.03 22.51 -38.98
C LEU A 510 14.73 21.14 -39.60
N ASN A 511 15.70 20.50 -40.26
CA ASN A 511 15.54 19.15 -40.78
C ASN A 511 15.34 18.12 -39.66
N GLU A 512 15.97 18.32 -38.50
CA GLU A 512 15.71 17.51 -37.31
C GLU A 512 14.34 17.82 -36.71
N MET A 513 13.81 19.04 -36.87
CA MET A 513 12.51 19.47 -36.35
C MET A 513 11.31 19.13 -37.25
N ASP A 514 11.50 19.01 -38.56
CA ASP A 514 10.45 18.71 -39.54
C ASP A 514 9.62 17.44 -39.23
N PRO A 515 10.20 16.30 -38.78
CA PRO A 515 9.43 15.13 -38.35
C PRO A 515 8.43 15.45 -37.22
N TYR A 516 8.73 16.46 -36.40
CA TYR A 516 7.93 16.89 -35.26
C TYR A 516 6.92 17.98 -35.62
N GLN A 517 6.89 18.47 -36.85
CA GLN A 517 5.83 19.35 -37.34
C GLN A 517 4.47 18.62 -37.40
N ILE A 518 4.51 17.31 -37.64
CA ILE A 518 3.35 16.42 -37.80
C ILE A 518 2.91 15.84 -36.45
N ILE A 519 3.88 15.60 -35.55
CA ILE A 519 3.63 15.07 -34.22
C ILE A 519 3.33 16.27 -33.32
N SER A 520 2.05 16.54 -33.08
CA SER A 520 1.59 17.62 -32.20
C SER A 520 2.19 17.50 -30.79
N GLN A 521 3.37 18.08 -30.56
CA GLN A 521 4.09 18.07 -29.28
C GLN A 521 3.90 19.42 -28.56
N PRO A 522 2.97 19.52 -27.58
CA PRO A 522 2.74 20.70 -26.77
C PRO A 522 4.01 21.28 -26.13
N TYR A 523 4.92 20.43 -25.63
CA TYR A 523 6.15 20.85 -24.96
C TYR A 523 7.02 21.78 -25.82
N LEU A 524 7.22 21.44 -27.10
CA LEU A 524 8.01 22.27 -28.02
C LEU A 524 7.33 23.61 -28.34
N ALA A 525 6.00 23.68 -28.25
CA ALA A 525 5.23 24.89 -28.43
C ALA A 525 5.24 25.82 -27.20
N THR A 526 5.52 25.27 -26.01
CA THR A 526 5.58 25.99 -24.73
C THR A 526 6.99 26.19 -24.20
N SER A 527 7.99 25.51 -24.76
CA SER A 527 9.39 25.63 -24.34
C SER A 527 10.05 26.90 -24.91
N THR A 528 11.21 27.23 -24.35
CA THR A 528 12.11 28.29 -24.81
C THR A 528 12.57 28.13 -26.26
N ILE A 529 12.48 26.92 -26.84
CA ILE A 529 12.73 26.67 -28.27
C ILE A 529 11.73 27.45 -29.13
N TYR A 530 10.45 27.47 -28.76
CA TYR A 530 9.43 28.26 -29.45
C TYR A 530 9.80 29.74 -29.43
N ASP A 531 10.15 30.28 -28.26
CA ASP A 531 10.46 31.70 -28.11
C ASP A 531 11.76 32.07 -28.88
N ASN A 532 12.80 31.22 -28.84
CA ASN A 532 14.00 31.38 -29.65
C ASN A 532 13.71 31.39 -31.16
N LEU A 533 12.82 30.52 -31.65
CA LEU A 533 12.41 30.50 -33.06
C LEU A 533 11.61 31.74 -33.46
N VAL A 534 10.78 32.27 -32.56
CA VAL A 534 10.11 33.56 -32.75
C VAL A 534 11.15 34.67 -32.88
N ASP A 535 12.13 34.72 -31.99
CA ASP A 535 13.20 35.71 -32.00
C ASP A 535 14.00 35.64 -33.31
N ILE A 536 14.44 34.45 -33.72
CA ILE A 536 15.15 34.23 -35.00
C ILE A 536 14.28 34.67 -36.19
N CYS A 537 12.98 34.34 -36.19
CA CYS A 537 12.07 34.72 -37.27
C CYS A 537 11.84 36.24 -37.33
N SER A 538 11.96 36.92 -36.19
CA SER A 538 11.77 38.37 -36.05
C SER A 538 13.01 39.19 -36.43
N LEU A 539 14.17 38.56 -36.67
CA LEU A 539 15.37 39.24 -37.13
C LEU A 539 15.15 39.87 -38.52
N THR A 540 15.34 41.19 -38.62
CA THR A 540 15.19 41.97 -39.85
C THR A 540 16.42 42.83 -40.12
N GLY A 541 16.87 42.88 -41.38
CA GLY A 541 17.96 43.76 -41.82
C GLY A 541 18.35 43.50 -43.28
N ASP A 542 18.74 44.54 -44.01
CA ASP A 542 19.02 44.46 -45.46
C ASP A 542 20.11 43.44 -45.82
N HIS A 543 21.08 43.23 -44.91
CA HIS A 543 22.14 42.23 -45.07
C HIS A 543 21.64 40.79 -44.91
N LEU A 544 20.57 40.54 -44.15
CA LEU A 544 20.00 39.22 -43.94
C LEU A 544 19.25 38.71 -45.17
N GLU A 545 18.55 39.62 -45.86
CA GLU A 545 17.82 39.28 -47.08
C GLU A 545 18.72 38.94 -48.28
N LEU A 546 19.99 39.35 -48.20
CA LEU A 546 21.03 39.04 -49.19
C LEU A 546 21.69 37.67 -48.96
N LEU A 547 21.50 37.06 -47.80
CA LEU A 547 22.07 35.74 -47.49
C LEU A 547 21.31 34.62 -48.21
N GLN A 548 22.05 33.67 -48.75
CA GLN A 548 21.47 32.61 -49.57
C GLN A 548 20.67 31.64 -48.69
N GLY A 549 19.37 31.48 -48.98
CA GLY A 549 18.48 30.55 -48.26
C GLY A 549 17.77 31.10 -47.03
N TRP A 550 18.09 32.34 -46.58
CA TRP A 550 17.46 32.93 -45.38
C TRP A 550 15.93 33.03 -45.48
N ARG A 551 15.41 33.45 -46.64
CA ARG A 551 13.95 33.55 -46.87
C ARG A 551 13.24 32.20 -46.79
N GLU A 552 13.91 31.12 -47.19
CA GLU A 552 13.38 29.75 -47.11
C GLU A 552 13.34 29.24 -45.67
N VAL A 553 14.43 29.44 -44.92
CA VAL A 553 14.50 29.16 -43.48
C VAL A 553 13.42 29.92 -42.72
N GLN A 554 13.27 31.22 -42.98
CA GLN A 554 12.26 32.05 -42.32
C GLN A 554 10.82 31.56 -42.65
N ALA A 555 10.56 31.13 -43.89
CA ALA A 555 9.27 30.56 -44.27
C ALA A 555 8.99 29.22 -43.56
N ARG A 556 9.99 28.34 -43.43
CA ARG A 556 9.89 27.07 -42.69
C ARG A 556 9.60 27.32 -41.20
N ILE A 557 10.34 28.24 -40.58
CA ILE A 557 10.11 28.64 -39.18
C ILE A 557 8.69 29.19 -39.00
N ARG A 558 8.19 30.04 -39.91
CA ARG A 558 6.80 30.55 -39.83
C ARG A 558 5.75 29.44 -39.93
N LEU A 559 5.98 28.43 -40.77
CA LEU A 559 5.07 27.27 -40.87
C LEU A 559 5.07 26.43 -39.59
N LEU A 560 6.25 26.21 -38.98
CA LEU A 560 6.38 25.55 -37.69
C LEU A 560 5.68 26.34 -36.58
N LEU A 561 5.99 27.64 -36.43
CA LEU A 561 5.39 28.52 -35.44
C LEU A 561 3.87 28.63 -35.60
N LYS A 562 3.33 28.63 -36.84
CA LYS A 562 1.89 28.60 -37.08
C LYS A 562 1.23 27.32 -36.59
N SER A 563 1.88 26.16 -36.76
CA SER A 563 1.40 24.90 -36.22
C SER A 563 1.45 24.89 -34.68
N TRP A 564 2.54 25.41 -34.11
CA TRP A 564 2.80 25.40 -32.68
C TRP A 564 2.00 26.46 -31.90
N THR A 565 1.68 27.62 -32.50
CA THR A 565 0.80 28.63 -31.89
C THR A 565 -0.59 28.07 -31.60
N ALA A 566 -1.17 27.34 -32.55
CA ALA A 566 -2.45 26.66 -32.34
C ALA A 566 -2.38 25.66 -31.17
N LEU A 567 -1.27 24.93 -31.05
CA LEU A 567 -1.01 24.02 -29.93
C LEU A 567 -0.80 24.78 -28.60
N ARG A 568 -0.08 25.90 -28.59
CA ARG A 568 0.18 26.73 -27.40
C ARG A 568 -1.10 27.39 -26.87
N GLU A 569 -1.99 27.83 -27.76
CA GLU A 569 -3.31 28.36 -27.39
C GLU A 569 -4.28 27.27 -26.90
N GLU A 570 -4.16 26.05 -27.42
CA GLU A 570 -4.88 24.87 -26.93
C GLU A 570 -4.36 24.43 -25.55
N ASP A 571 -3.04 24.44 -25.35
CA ASP A 571 -2.38 24.05 -24.10
C ASP A 571 -2.60 25.06 -22.97
N ARG A 572 -2.60 26.37 -23.26
CA ARG A 572 -2.94 27.44 -22.28
C ARG A 572 -4.38 27.36 -21.75
N LYS A 573 -5.28 26.65 -22.43
CA LYS A 573 -6.66 26.40 -21.96
C LYS A 573 -6.73 25.19 -21.01
N PHE A 574 -5.65 24.41 -20.90
CA PHE A 574 -5.54 23.27 -20.01
C PHE A 574 -4.62 23.61 -18.83
N PRO A 575 -4.85 23.05 -17.63
CA PRO A 575 -3.92 23.22 -16.52
C PRO A 575 -2.59 22.52 -16.83
N GLU A 576 -1.47 23.15 -16.46
CA GLU A 576 -0.12 22.57 -16.52
C GLU A 576 -0.11 21.12 -15.97
N SER A 577 0.36 20.17 -16.79
CA SER A 577 0.52 18.72 -16.56
C SER A 577 0.02 18.15 -15.20
N VAL A 578 -1.26 17.79 -15.20
CA VAL A 578 -2.08 17.24 -14.11
C VAL A 578 -1.67 15.81 -13.65
N TRP A 579 -0.76 15.16 -14.37
CA TRP A 579 -0.26 13.81 -14.05
C TRP A 579 0.81 13.83 -12.95
N LYS A 580 0.58 13.07 -11.87
CA LYS A 580 1.51 12.87 -10.75
C LYS A 580 2.03 11.42 -10.73
N LYS A 581 3.34 11.27 -10.59
CA LYS A 581 4.02 9.97 -10.43
C LYS A 581 4.13 9.63 -8.95
N GLN A 582 3.61 8.48 -8.53
CA GLN A 582 3.74 7.99 -7.16
C GLN A 582 4.44 6.62 -7.16
N TYR A 583 5.47 6.49 -6.32
CA TYR A 583 6.17 5.24 -6.08
C TYR A 583 5.56 4.56 -4.86
N TYR A 584 5.14 3.30 -5.00
CA TYR A 584 4.92 2.43 -3.84
C TYR A 584 6.26 1.79 -3.44
N SER A 585 6.43 1.54 -2.14
CA SER A 585 7.69 1.25 -1.43
C SER A 585 8.58 0.14 -2.02
N GLU A 586 9.87 0.15 -1.65
CA GLU A 586 11.00 -0.71 -2.05
C GLU A 586 10.80 -2.25 -2.03
N LEU A 587 9.62 -2.77 -1.68
CA LEU A 587 9.28 -4.20 -1.63
C LEU A 587 8.26 -4.65 -2.68
N ASP A 588 7.62 -3.75 -3.42
CA ASP A 588 6.76 -4.08 -4.56
C ASP A 588 7.11 -3.19 -5.76
N SER A 589 7.47 -3.81 -6.88
CA SER A 589 7.98 -3.17 -8.10
C SER A 589 6.89 -2.50 -8.96
N ALA A 590 5.88 -1.86 -8.35
CA ALA A 590 4.76 -1.25 -9.05
C ALA A 590 4.87 0.29 -9.04
N SER A 591 4.72 0.92 -10.22
CA SER A 591 4.60 2.38 -10.35
C SER A 591 3.16 2.73 -10.73
N VAL A 592 2.57 3.72 -10.06
CA VAL A 592 1.21 4.21 -10.36
C VAL A 592 1.29 5.66 -10.82
N PHE A 593 0.58 5.98 -11.90
CA PHE A 593 0.34 7.36 -12.32
C PHE A 593 -1.12 7.72 -12.06
N TYR A 594 -1.35 8.91 -11.52
CA TYR A 594 -2.69 9.46 -11.38
C TYR A 594 -2.77 10.86 -11.97
N VAL A 595 -3.88 11.15 -12.64
CA VAL A 595 -4.30 12.54 -12.90
C VAL A 595 -4.93 13.05 -11.61
N ALA A 596 -4.37 14.07 -10.98
CA ALA A 596 -4.99 14.71 -9.82
C ALA A 596 -5.77 15.93 -10.31
N PRO A 597 -7.06 16.15 -10.01
CA PRO A 597 -7.79 17.29 -10.54
C PRO A 597 -7.05 18.63 -10.28
N PRO A 598 -7.16 19.63 -11.18
CA PRO A 598 -6.62 20.96 -10.94
C PRO A 598 -7.14 21.58 -9.63
#